data_AF-A0A0G9GZY3-F1
#
_entry.id   AF-A0A0G9GZY3-F1
#
_cell.length_a   1.000
_cell.length_b   1.000
_cell.length_c   1.000
_cell.angle_alpha   90.00
_cell.angle_beta   90.00
_cell.angle_gamma   90.00
#
_symmetry.space_group_name_H-M   'P 1'
#
loop_
_entity.id
_entity.type
_entity.pdbx_description
1 polymer ?
#
loop_
_entity_poly.entity_id
_entity_poly.type
_entity_poly.pdbx_seq_one_letter_code
_entity_poly.pdbx_strand_id
1 'polypeptide(L)'
;MDEKGTGATVSPFDRGPKNVRYSKEQWATMFAELDEELNGLAMRDAPEEDLWAAFERLVQVPSSSIDRADSRWWWEQVYATMERHGLTELSRQVSVAR
;
A
#
# COMPACT_ATOMS: atom_id res chain seq x y z
N MET A 1 5.35 7.90 40.93
CA MET A 1 6.02 7.21 39.81
C MET A 1 4.87 6.76 38.95
N ASP A 2 4.46 7.65 38.06
CA ASP A 2 3.19 7.58 37.36
C ASP A 2 3.53 7.39 35.90
N GLU A 3 3.47 6.14 35.46
CA GLU A 3 3.71 5.73 34.09
C GLU A 3 2.53 6.21 33.24
N LYS A 4 2.66 7.43 32.70
CA LYS A 4 1.81 7.94 31.63
C LYS A 4 2.02 7.04 30.41
N GLY A 5 1.12 6.06 30.28
CA GLY A 5 0.99 5.21 29.10
C GLY A 5 0.98 6.05 27.83
N THR A 6 2.00 5.82 27.02
CA THR A 6 2.20 6.35 25.67
C THR A 6 0.92 6.21 24.88
N GLY A 7 0.41 7.33 24.35
CA GLY A 7 -0.61 7.32 23.31
C GLY A 7 -0.05 6.61 22.09
N ALA A 8 -0.30 5.31 22.01
CA ALA A 8 -0.02 4.53 20.82
C ALA A 8 -0.98 5.04 19.75
N THR A 9 -0.43 5.75 18.76
CA THR A 9 -1.01 5.85 17.43
C THR A 9 -1.36 4.44 17.01
N VAL A 10 -2.64 4.08 17.11
CA VAL A 10 -3.14 2.82 16.56
C VAL A 10 -3.04 2.96 15.07
N SER A 11 -1.93 2.48 14.49
CA SER A 11 -1.78 2.38 13.06
C SER A 11 -2.92 1.49 12.54
N PRO A 12 -3.62 1.87 11.46
CA PRO A 12 -4.70 1.07 10.88
C PRO A 12 -4.23 -0.31 10.38
N PHE A 13 -2.92 -0.57 10.44
CA PHE A 13 -2.25 -1.82 10.09
C PHE A 13 -2.07 -2.80 11.27
N ASP A 14 -2.44 -2.43 12.51
CA ASP A 14 -2.33 -3.31 13.67
C ASP A 14 -3.52 -4.29 13.73
N ARG A 15 -3.21 -5.59 13.74
CA ARG A 15 -4.07 -6.64 13.17
C ARG A 15 -5.15 -7.14 14.14
N GLY A 16 -6.42 -6.84 13.83
CA GLY A 16 -7.63 -7.61 14.25
C GLY A 16 -8.94 -6.90 13.87
N PRO A 17 -10.09 -7.57 13.61
CA PRO A 17 -10.40 -8.99 13.37
C PRO A 17 -10.58 -9.32 11.86
N LYS A 18 -10.68 -10.62 11.54
CA LYS A 18 -10.75 -11.27 10.20
C LYS A 18 -11.92 -10.86 9.25
N ASN A 19 -12.63 -9.75 9.47
CA ASN A 19 -13.76 -9.32 8.63
C ASN A 19 -13.94 -7.78 8.63
N VAL A 20 -12.88 -7.02 8.39
CA VAL A 20 -13.02 -5.59 8.11
C VAL A 20 -13.31 -5.44 6.63
N ARG A 21 -14.52 -5.00 6.27
CA ARG A 21 -14.83 -4.53 4.91
C ARG A 21 -14.53 -3.04 4.87
N TYR A 22 -13.70 -2.64 3.92
CA TYR A 22 -13.40 -1.24 3.72
C TYR A 22 -14.32 -0.66 2.65
N SER A 23 -14.86 0.51 2.91
CA SER A 23 -15.56 1.29 1.89
C SER A 23 -14.58 1.75 0.81
N LYS A 24 -15.09 2.02 -0.40
CA LYS A 24 -14.29 2.59 -1.49
C LYS A 24 -13.50 3.84 -1.09
N GLU A 25 -14.09 4.71 -0.26
CA GLU A 25 -13.41 5.90 0.27
C GLU A 25 -12.23 5.55 1.17
N GLN A 26 -12.36 4.55 2.03
CA GLN A 26 -11.27 4.08 2.90
C GLN A 26 -10.15 3.45 2.06
N TRP A 27 -10.51 2.69 1.03
CA TRP A 27 -9.54 2.19 0.06
C TRP A 27 -8.81 3.32 -0.65
N ALA A 28 -9.51 4.36 -1.09
CA ALA A 28 -8.91 5.50 -1.75
C ALA A 28 -7.92 6.22 -0.83
N THR A 29 -8.24 6.38 0.46
CA THR A 29 -7.31 6.90 1.46
C THR A 29 -6.06 6.03 1.59
N MET A 30 -6.23 4.71 1.75
CA MET A 30 -5.09 3.80 1.88
C MET A 30 -4.19 3.78 0.63
N PHE A 31 -4.77 3.88 -0.57
CA PHE A 31 -4.00 4.00 -1.82
C PHE A 31 -3.26 5.35 -1.90
N ALA A 32 -3.85 6.43 -1.42
CA ALA A 32 -3.18 7.73 -1.37
C ALA A 32 -1.99 7.71 -0.39
N GLU A 33 -2.17 7.14 0.80
CA GLU A 33 -1.09 6.98 1.79
C GLU A 33 0.05 6.12 1.23
N LEU A 34 -0.27 5.02 0.54
CA LEU A 34 0.74 4.19 -0.13
C LEU A 34 1.47 4.98 -1.21
N ASP A 35 0.77 5.79 -2.00
CA ASP A 35 1.38 6.60 -3.05
C ASP A 35 2.36 7.63 -2.48
N GLU A 36 2.02 8.25 -1.35
CA GLU A 36 2.92 9.16 -0.62
C GLU A 36 4.14 8.41 -0.07
N GLU A 37 3.95 7.21 0.50
CA GLU A 37 5.06 6.37 1.00
C GLU A 37 6.01 5.98 -0.14
N LEU A 38 5.48 5.51 -1.28
CA LEU A 38 6.29 5.10 -2.44
C LEU A 38 7.01 6.30 -3.07
N ASN A 39 6.36 7.45 -3.18
CA ASN A 39 7.02 8.68 -3.63
C ASN A 39 8.16 9.08 -2.67
N GLY A 40 7.93 8.98 -1.35
CA GLY A 40 8.95 9.25 -0.35
C GLY A 40 10.16 8.31 -0.44
N LEU A 41 9.92 7.02 -0.73
CA LEU A 41 10.97 6.02 -0.96
C LEU A 41 11.73 6.31 -2.27
N ALA A 42 11.03 6.62 -3.35
CA ALA A 42 11.64 6.98 -4.62
C ALA A 42 12.49 8.25 -4.52
N MET A 43 12.04 9.27 -3.79
CA MET A 43 12.83 10.49 -3.54
C MET A 43 14.12 10.23 -2.75
N ARG A 44 14.16 9.15 -1.96
CA ARG A 44 15.32 8.75 -1.16
C ARG A 44 16.23 7.75 -1.89
N ASP A 45 15.94 7.47 -3.17
CA ASP A 45 16.63 6.45 -3.97
C ASP A 45 16.63 5.08 -3.26
N ALA A 46 15.52 4.77 -2.57
CA ALA A 46 15.37 3.51 -1.86
C ALA A 46 15.40 2.34 -2.86
N PRO A 47 15.95 1.18 -2.45
CA PRO A 47 15.97 0.00 -3.30
C PRO A 47 14.56 -0.44 -3.67
N GLU A 48 14.44 -1.11 -4.83
CA GLU A 48 13.18 -1.65 -5.33
C GLU A 48 12.49 -2.58 -4.31
N GLU A 49 13.29 -3.32 -3.52
CA GLU A 49 12.79 -4.20 -2.46
C GLU A 49 12.00 -3.44 -1.38
N ASP A 50 12.41 -2.21 -1.04
CA ASP A 50 11.69 -1.39 -0.06
C ASP A 50 10.36 -0.87 -0.62
N LEU A 51 10.35 -0.51 -1.91
CA LEU A 51 9.14 -0.12 -2.63
C LEU A 51 8.16 -1.31 -2.72
N TRP A 52 8.65 -2.50 -3.04
CA TRP A 52 7.86 -3.73 -3.02
C TRP A 52 7.33 -4.06 -1.63
N ALA A 53 8.15 -3.95 -0.58
CA ALA A 53 7.73 -4.21 0.78
C ALA A 53 6.64 -3.22 1.27
N ALA A 54 6.67 -1.97 0.82
CA ALA A 54 5.58 -1.02 1.05
C ALA A 54 4.31 -1.41 0.30
N PHE A 55 4.43 -1.79 -0.97
CA PHE A 55 3.31 -2.19 -1.80
C PHE A 55 2.62 -3.48 -1.32
N GLU A 56 3.39 -4.51 -0.95
CA GLU A 56 2.88 -5.80 -0.47
C GLU A 56 2.04 -5.66 0.81
N ARG A 57 2.36 -4.71 1.69
CA ARG A 57 1.57 -4.44 2.90
C ARG A 57 0.12 -4.10 2.58
N LEU A 58 -0.15 -3.42 1.46
CA LEU A 58 -1.50 -3.07 1.02
C LEU A 58 -2.18 -4.22 0.24
N VAL A 59 -1.43 -4.97 -0.57
CA VAL A 59 -1.97 -6.05 -1.42
C VAL A 59 -2.26 -7.33 -0.64
N GLN A 60 -1.61 -7.53 0.51
CA GLN A 60 -1.89 -8.68 1.40
C GLN A 60 -3.26 -8.61 2.08
N VAL A 61 -4.06 -7.55 1.87
CA VAL A 61 -5.40 -7.46 2.44
C VAL A 61 -6.29 -8.57 1.84
N PRO A 62 -7.04 -9.33 2.68
CA PRO A 62 -7.88 -10.42 2.19
C PRO A 62 -8.89 -9.95 1.15
N SER A 63 -9.06 -10.71 0.06
CA SER A 63 -10.08 -10.41 -0.95
C SER A 63 -11.51 -10.38 -0.40
N SER A 64 -11.74 -11.02 0.76
CA SER A 64 -13.01 -10.95 1.51
C SER A 64 -13.33 -9.56 2.09
N SER A 65 -12.33 -8.68 2.17
CA SER A 65 -12.44 -7.28 2.63
C SER A 65 -12.82 -6.32 1.51
N ILE A 66 -12.86 -6.79 0.26
CA ILE A 66 -13.20 -6.01 -0.93
C ILE A 66 -14.62 -6.40 -1.36
N ASP A 67 -15.52 -5.42 -1.49
CA ASP A 67 -16.84 -5.69 -2.05
C ASP A 67 -16.72 -6.09 -3.52
N ARG A 68 -17.54 -7.05 -3.97
CA ARG A 68 -17.48 -7.54 -5.35
C ARG A 68 -17.79 -6.43 -6.38
N ALA A 69 -18.61 -5.45 -6.01
CA ALA A 69 -18.90 -4.29 -6.84
C ALA A 69 -17.66 -3.38 -7.03
N ASP A 70 -16.77 -3.33 -6.03
CA ASP A 70 -15.58 -2.49 -6.03
C ASP A 70 -14.31 -3.24 -6.45
N SER A 71 -14.36 -4.56 -6.59
CA SER A 71 -13.20 -5.40 -6.93
C SER A 71 -12.50 -4.96 -8.21
N ARG A 72 -13.26 -4.56 -9.25
CA ARG A 72 -12.66 -4.05 -10.49
C ARG A 72 -11.88 -2.76 -10.24
N TRP A 73 -12.50 -1.81 -9.56
CA TRP A 73 -11.87 -0.53 -9.24
C TRP A 73 -10.61 -0.73 -8.38
N TRP A 74 -10.67 -1.65 -7.41
CA TRP A 74 -9.52 -2.00 -6.57
C TRP A 74 -8.35 -2.51 -7.41
N TRP A 75 -8.59 -3.44 -8.34
CA TRP A 75 -7.55 -3.92 -9.25
C TRP A 75 -7.00 -2.80 -10.15
N GLU A 76 -7.86 -1.92 -10.66
CA GLU A 76 -7.43 -0.75 -11.45
C GLU A 76 -6.48 0.15 -10.63
N GLN A 77 -6.73 0.35 -9.33
CA GLN A 77 -5.82 1.11 -8.45
C GLN A 77 -4.47 0.39 -8.24
N VAL A 78 -4.49 -0.92 -7.98
CA VAL A 78 -3.27 -1.73 -7.82
C VAL A 78 -2.38 -1.60 -9.06
N TYR A 79 -2.92 -1.81 -10.26
CA TYR A 79 -2.16 -1.70 -11.50
C TYR A 79 -1.65 -0.28 -11.76
N ALA A 80 -2.49 0.74 -11.55
CA ALA A 80 -2.08 2.14 -11.72
C ALA A 80 -0.93 2.54 -10.79
N THR A 81 -0.95 2.06 -9.53
CA THR A 81 0.14 2.31 -8.58
C THR A 81 1.41 1.56 -8.98
N MET A 82 1.32 0.31 -9.45
CA MET A 82 2.50 -0.44 -9.92
C MET A 82 3.15 0.22 -11.13
N GLU A 83 2.36 0.65 -12.11
CA GLU A 83 2.85 1.30 -13.33
C GLU A 83 3.57 2.61 -12.99
N ARG A 84 2.95 3.45 -12.15
CA ARG A 84 3.47 4.76 -11.77
C ARG A 84 4.78 4.71 -10.98
N HIS A 85 4.95 3.71 -10.13
CA HIS A 85 6.17 3.51 -9.33
C HIS A 85 7.17 2.55 -9.98
N GLY A 86 6.90 2.09 -11.20
CA GLY A 86 7.79 1.17 -11.89
C GLY A 86 7.92 -0.20 -11.23
N LEU A 87 6.94 -0.62 -10.42
CA LEU A 87 6.87 -1.94 -9.80
C LEU A 87 6.36 -2.99 -10.79
N THR A 88 6.83 -2.91 -12.04
CA THR A 88 6.50 -3.86 -13.09
C THR A 88 7.78 -4.43 -13.66
N GLU A 89 7.71 -5.68 -14.11
CA GLU A 89 8.79 -6.38 -14.83
C GLU A 89 9.37 -5.53 -15.99
N LEU A 90 8.56 -4.64 -16.58
CA LEU A 90 8.93 -3.74 -17.67
C LEU A 90 9.83 -2.58 -17.20
N SER A 91 9.64 -2.04 -15.99
CA SER A 91 10.48 -0.97 -15.46
C SER A 91 11.91 -1.45 -15.18
N ARG A 92 12.06 -2.72 -14.78
CA ARG A 92 13.37 -3.35 -14.58
C ARG A 92 14.23 -3.36 -15.85
N GLN A 93 13.61 -3.46 -17.03
CA GLN A 93 14.33 -3.46 -18.31
C GLN A 93 14.87 -2.08 -18.69
N VAL A 94 14.19 -1.00 -18.27
CA VAL A 94 14.65 0.38 -18.54
C VAL A 94 15.85 0.76 -17.66
N SER A 95 15.90 0.27 -16.41
CA SER A 95 17.01 0.53 -15.48
C SER A 95 18.28 -0.25 -15.80
N VAL A 96 18.20 -1.45 -16.39
CA VAL A 96 19.37 -2.25 -16.80
C VAL A 96 20.01 -1.75 -18.11
N ALA A 97 19.25 -1.02 -18.92
CA ALA A 97 19.72 -0.48 -20.20
C ALA A 97 20.46 0.88 -20.08
N ARG A 98 20.81 1.33 -18.87
CA ARG A 98 21.41 2.64 -18.62
C ARG A 98 22.85 2.58 -18.16
#